data_AF-A0A8H6SFI1-F1
#
_entry.id   AF-A0A8H6SFI1-F1
#
_cell.length_a   1.000
_cell.length_b   1.000
_cell.length_c   1.000
_cell.angle_alpha   90.00
_cell.angle_beta   90.00
_cell.angle_gamma   90.00
#
_symmetry.space_group_name_H-M   'P 1'
#
loop_
_entity.id
_entity.type
_entity.pdbx_description
1 polymer ?
#
loop_
_entity_poly.entity_id
_entity_poly.type
_entity_poly.pdbx_seq_one_letter_code
_entity_poly.pdbx_strand_id
1 'polypeptide(L)'
;MLTLALFSFVISASAVQIQSGNPAFFDAGLQGCMSTKSNADGSQVVIHNCNNQDVTLQDWTVAFYNRYDVGPQQLKIFGDKCLDVKDGLNADGTSLQIWTCDTSNRNQNQLFTSRTDQTFQWVGTDKCVDLKGGAITDNTPLQIWTCDHNGNPNQQWQGERNPYQTVSAHIYGGDNSPNDNTPFCIVGTSNSNGASVVLTSCGLDSQIQAAFPGANSTWGAPVAPLSGTISTFNNKCLDVPNGSKANGVKLQLWTCAASNTNQMFTNHRGQIEWTGTGKCLDLTNGVSANGTQIQLWDCDASKTNFNQDWAISEIF
;
A
#
# COMPACT_ATOMS: atom_id res chain seq x y z
N MET A 1 24.32 12.82 54.18
CA MET A 1 22.97 12.40 53.74
C MET A 1 22.70 13.15 52.44
N LEU A 2 22.85 12.49 51.29
CA LEU A 2 21.75 11.94 50.47
C LEU A 2 20.82 13.09 50.01
N THR A 3 20.60 13.40 48.73
CA THR A 3 20.63 12.55 47.53
C THR A 3 20.73 13.42 46.27
N LEU A 4 21.39 12.86 45.25
CA LEU A 4 21.44 13.31 43.86
C LEU A 4 20.03 13.30 43.23
N ALA A 5 19.71 14.29 42.40
CA ALA A 5 18.80 14.11 41.26
C ALA A 5 19.15 15.12 40.16
N LEU A 6 20.07 14.73 39.27
CA LEU A 6 20.08 15.25 37.91
C LEU A 6 18.76 14.80 37.25
N PHE A 7 17.96 15.74 36.78
CA PHE A 7 16.96 15.44 35.75
C PHE A 7 17.46 16.08 34.44
N SER A 8 18.26 15.32 33.70
CA SER A 8 18.27 15.45 32.24
C SER A 8 17.05 14.70 31.73
N PHE A 9 16.07 15.45 31.22
CA PHE A 9 15.10 14.91 30.28
C PHE A 9 15.40 15.53 28.92
N VAL A 10 16.28 14.87 28.16
CA VAL A 10 16.22 14.95 26.70
C VAL A 10 15.30 13.81 26.28
N ILE A 11 14.01 14.09 26.17
CA ILE A 11 13.16 13.31 25.27
C ILE A 11 12.83 14.25 24.11
N SER A 12 13.69 14.21 23.10
CA SER A 12 13.18 14.35 21.75
C SER A 12 14.15 13.62 20.83
N ALA A 13 13.89 12.34 20.58
CA ALA A 13 14.18 11.80 19.25
C ALA A 13 13.21 12.51 18.28
N SER A 14 13.49 13.78 18.00
CA SER A 14 12.85 14.52 16.92
C SER A 14 13.54 14.07 15.65
N ALA A 15 13.10 12.95 15.10
CA ALA A 15 13.41 12.56 13.73
C ALA A 15 12.28 11.69 13.19
N VAL A 16 11.15 12.32 12.87
CA VAL A 16 10.28 11.84 11.79
C VAL A 16 9.88 13.09 11.01
N GLN A 17 10.70 13.46 10.04
CA GLN A 17 10.38 14.47 9.03
C GLN A 17 10.54 13.82 7.67
N ILE A 18 9.39 13.41 7.13
CA ILE A 18 9.23 12.55 5.98
C ILE A 18 9.47 13.30 4.70
N GLN A 19 10.20 12.68 3.77
CA GLN A 19 10.45 13.30 2.47
C GLN A 19 10.57 12.33 1.29
N SER A 20 9.85 11.23 1.31
CA SER A 20 9.59 10.49 0.07
C SER A 20 8.18 9.94 0.07
N GLY A 21 7.51 10.08 -1.06
CA GLY A 21 6.28 9.37 -1.32
C GLY A 21 6.62 7.95 -1.77
N ASN A 22 7.35 7.14 -0.99
CA ASN A 22 7.54 5.69 -1.15
C ASN A 22 7.81 5.10 0.25
N PRO A 23 7.51 3.82 0.53
CA PRO A 23 7.74 3.20 1.82
C PRO A 23 9.17 2.67 1.91
N ALA A 24 9.82 2.90 3.04
CA ALA A 24 10.98 2.11 3.44
C ALA A 24 10.50 0.84 4.18
N PHE A 25 11.01 -0.34 3.84
CA PHE A 25 10.63 -1.56 4.57
C PHE A 25 11.50 -1.73 5.81
N PHE A 26 10.89 -1.69 6.99
CA PHE A 26 11.59 -1.98 8.22
C PHE A 26 11.41 -3.44 8.64
N ASP A 27 12.47 -4.03 9.15
CA ASP A 27 12.41 -5.29 9.86
C ASP A 27 11.77 -5.06 11.25
N ALA A 28 10.66 -5.74 11.50
CA ALA A 28 9.83 -5.55 12.69
C ALA A 28 10.56 -5.86 14.01
N GLY A 29 11.62 -6.68 13.98
CA GLY A 29 12.42 -7.02 15.15
C GLY A 29 13.54 -6.03 15.45
N LEU A 30 13.93 -5.18 14.49
CA LEU A 30 15.30 -4.66 14.44
C LEU A 30 15.47 -3.17 14.07
N GLN A 31 14.40 -2.45 13.68
CA GLN A 31 14.41 -1.01 13.38
C GLN A 31 15.41 -0.57 12.28
N GLY A 32 15.64 -1.41 11.26
CA GLY A 32 16.47 -1.07 10.09
C GLY A 32 15.70 -1.20 8.78
N CYS A 33 16.04 -0.37 7.79
CA CYS A 33 15.30 -0.24 6.53
C CYS A 33 15.99 -0.97 5.37
N MET A 34 15.22 -1.72 4.58
CA MET A 34 15.66 -2.30 3.32
C MET A 34 16.12 -1.18 2.39
N SER A 35 17.40 -1.21 2.03
CA SER A 35 18.08 -0.15 1.29
C SER A 35 18.94 -0.73 0.19
N THR A 36 19.33 0.09 -0.78
CA THR A 36 20.34 -0.27 -1.78
C THR A 36 21.64 0.49 -1.53
N LYS A 37 22.78 -0.06 -1.95
CA LYS A 37 24.07 0.67 -1.85
C LYS A 37 24.23 1.78 -2.90
N SER A 38 23.46 1.70 -3.99
CA SER A 38 23.46 2.63 -5.12
C SER A 38 22.30 2.31 -6.07
N ASN A 39 22.16 3.08 -7.16
CA ASN A 39 21.16 2.87 -8.22
C ASN A 39 21.68 2.04 -9.42
N ALA A 40 22.88 1.47 -9.34
CA ALA A 40 23.45 0.67 -10.42
C ALA A 40 22.87 -0.75 -10.43
N ASP A 41 22.71 -1.33 -11.61
CA ASP A 41 22.37 -2.75 -11.76
C ASP A 41 23.40 -3.63 -11.05
N GLY A 42 22.92 -4.59 -10.26
CA GLY A 42 23.72 -5.45 -9.40
C GLY A 42 24.10 -4.82 -8.06
N SER A 43 23.61 -3.61 -7.74
CA SER A 43 23.81 -3.02 -6.42
C SER A 43 23.13 -3.87 -5.35
N GLN A 44 23.87 -4.13 -4.27
CA GLN A 44 23.42 -5.02 -3.21
C GLN A 44 22.31 -4.38 -2.38
N VAL A 45 21.32 -5.19 -2.01
CA VAL A 45 20.29 -4.82 -1.04
C VAL A 45 20.81 -5.11 0.36
N VAL A 46 20.72 -4.12 1.24
CA VAL A 46 21.23 -4.14 2.61
C VAL A 46 20.20 -3.59 3.58
N ILE A 47 20.43 -3.78 4.87
CA ILE A 47 19.78 -2.98 5.89
C ILE A 47 20.60 -1.72 6.16
N HIS A 48 19.95 -0.57 6.20
CA HIS A 48 20.55 0.70 6.59
C HIS A 48 19.69 1.36 7.67
N ASN A 49 20.24 2.31 8.41
CA ASN A 49 19.43 3.12 9.32
C ASN A 49 18.30 3.82 8.52
N CYS A 50 17.08 3.82 9.08
CA CYS A 50 15.91 4.51 8.51
C CYS A 50 16.00 6.04 8.67
N ASN A 51 17.21 6.62 8.59
CA ASN A 51 17.41 8.05 8.75
C ASN A 51 17.37 8.75 7.38
N ASN A 52 16.55 9.78 7.27
CA ASN A 52 16.17 10.50 6.03
C ASN A 52 17.32 11.26 5.32
N GLN A 53 18.57 10.78 5.38
CA GLN A 53 19.72 11.39 4.72
C GLN A 53 19.88 10.90 3.27
N ASP A 54 19.37 9.72 2.92
CA ASP A 54 19.33 9.25 1.52
C ASP A 54 18.06 8.43 1.22
N VAL A 55 16.91 9.10 1.28
CA VAL A 55 15.58 8.51 1.05
C VAL A 55 15.48 7.75 -0.28
N THR A 56 16.24 8.19 -1.30
CA THR A 56 16.18 7.59 -2.63
C THR A 56 16.63 6.13 -2.65
N LEU A 57 17.55 5.75 -1.75
CA LEU A 57 18.06 4.38 -1.63
C LEU A 57 17.15 3.46 -0.81
N GLN A 58 16.06 3.98 -0.24
CA GLN A 58 15.16 3.27 0.67
C GLN A 58 13.69 3.29 0.17
N ASP A 59 13.43 3.91 -0.98
CA ASP A 59 12.10 4.17 -1.52
C ASP A 59 11.57 3.04 -2.40
N TRP A 60 10.91 2.05 -1.79
CA TRP A 60 10.48 0.85 -2.49
C TRP A 60 8.98 0.81 -2.84
N THR A 61 8.62 0.88 -4.10
CA THR A 61 7.22 0.67 -4.52
C THR A 61 6.84 -0.83 -4.46
N VAL A 62 5.85 -1.17 -3.64
CA VAL A 62 5.29 -2.53 -3.50
C VAL A 62 3.79 -2.50 -3.19
N ALA A 63 3.07 -3.58 -3.51
CA ALA A 63 1.71 -3.79 -3.04
C ALA A 63 1.68 -4.66 -1.76
N PHE A 64 0.99 -4.18 -0.73
CA PHE A 64 0.74 -4.91 0.51
C PHE A 64 -0.75 -5.15 0.74
N TYR A 65 -1.07 -6.31 1.34
CA TYR A 65 -2.39 -6.58 1.86
C TYR A 65 -2.33 -7.43 3.13
N ASN A 66 -2.71 -6.86 4.27
CA ASN A 66 -2.66 -7.58 5.57
C ASN A 66 -3.75 -8.67 5.72
N ARG A 67 -4.50 -8.96 4.65
CA ARG A 67 -5.57 -9.98 4.63
C ARG A 67 -5.30 -11.11 3.65
N TYR A 68 -4.58 -10.87 2.55
CA TYR A 68 -4.31 -11.85 1.52
C TYR A 68 -2.88 -11.72 1.03
N ASP A 69 -2.32 -12.81 0.55
CA ASP A 69 -1.01 -12.78 -0.10
C ASP A 69 -1.13 -12.00 -1.42
N VAL A 70 -0.19 -11.08 -1.69
CA VAL A 70 -0.15 -10.27 -2.91
C VAL A 70 1.06 -10.65 -3.74
N GLY A 71 0.80 -11.22 -4.90
CA GLY A 71 1.82 -11.57 -5.88
C GLY A 71 1.21 -12.36 -7.04
N PRO A 72 1.99 -12.62 -8.10
CA PRO A 72 3.38 -12.20 -8.29
C PRO A 72 3.51 -10.69 -8.55
N GLN A 73 4.46 -10.04 -7.91
CA GLN A 73 4.72 -8.61 -8.08
C GLN A 73 6.22 -8.28 -8.06
N GLN A 74 6.57 -7.13 -8.61
CA GLN A 74 7.92 -6.56 -8.52
C GLN A 74 7.99 -5.56 -7.37
N LEU A 75 8.95 -5.73 -6.47
CA LEU A 75 9.33 -4.69 -5.51
C LEU A 75 10.26 -3.73 -6.22
N LYS A 76 9.79 -2.52 -6.53
CA LYS A 76 10.52 -1.56 -7.36
C LYS A 76 11.22 -0.49 -6.53
N ILE A 77 12.31 0.06 -7.03
CA ILE A 77 13.02 1.20 -6.49
C ILE A 77 13.56 2.04 -7.64
N PHE A 78 13.72 3.36 -7.44
CA PHE A 78 14.07 4.32 -8.50
C PHE A 78 13.12 4.33 -9.71
N GLY A 79 11.91 3.76 -9.58
CA GLY A 79 10.91 3.64 -10.64
C GLY A 79 11.15 2.51 -11.66
N ASP A 80 12.41 2.19 -11.98
CA ASP A 80 12.79 1.24 -13.03
C ASP A 80 13.70 0.08 -12.57
N LYS A 81 14.09 0.02 -11.29
CA LYS A 81 14.86 -1.08 -10.71
C LYS A 81 13.96 -1.96 -9.86
N CYS A 82 14.27 -3.24 -9.81
CA CYS A 82 13.50 -4.27 -9.13
C CYS A 82 14.40 -5.05 -8.18
N LEU A 83 13.84 -5.49 -7.05
CA LEU A 83 14.46 -6.50 -6.18
C LEU A 83 14.72 -7.75 -7.01
N ASP A 84 15.94 -8.27 -6.95
CA ASP A 84 16.44 -9.33 -7.82
C ASP A 84 17.25 -10.34 -7.00
N VAL A 85 16.93 -11.63 -7.18
CA VAL A 85 17.79 -12.71 -6.67
C VAL A 85 18.99 -12.84 -7.58
N LYS A 86 20.17 -12.55 -7.05
CA LYS A 86 21.41 -12.51 -7.82
C LYS A 86 21.65 -13.81 -8.59
N ASP A 87 21.87 -13.65 -9.90
CA ASP A 87 22.11 -14.74 -10.86
C ASP A 87 20.97 -15.78 -10.94
N GLY A 88 19.83 -15.54 -10.30
CA GLY A 88 18.73 -16.49 -10.16
C GLY A 88 19.07 -17.77 -9.40
N LEU A 89 20.08 -17.70 -8.55
CA LEU A 89 20.55 -18.88 -7.85
C LEU A 89 19.57 -19.24 -6.71
N ASN A 90 18.86 -20.36 -6.85
CA ASN A 90 18.00 -20.90 -5.80
C ASN A 90 18.81 -21.69 -4.75
N ALA A 91 19.59 -20.95 -3.96
CA ALA A 91 20.34 -21.47 -2.83
C ALA A 91 20.22 -20.52 -1.63
N ASP A 92 20.06 -21.08 -0.44
CA ASP A 92 20.07 -20.31 0.81
C ASP A 92 21.37 -19.50 0.93
N GLY A 93 21.21 -18.22 1.26
CA GLY A 93 22.32 -17.28 1.35
C GLY A 93 22.69 -16.59 0.04
N THR A 94 21.95 -16.84 -1.05
CA THR A 94 22.10 -16.06 -2.28
C THR A 94 21.73 -14.61 -2.02
N SER A 95 22.64 -13.70 -2.36
CA SER A 95 22.46 -12.26 -2.13
C SER A 95 21.29 -11.69 -2.93
N LEU A 96 20.59 -10.74 -2.33
CA LEU A 96 19.65 -9.89 -3.04
C LEU A 96 20.38 -8.66 -3.61
N GLN A 97 19.98 -8.27 -4.82
CA GLN A 97 20.47 -7.09 -5.52
C GLN A 97 19.31 -6.34 -6.15
N ILE A 98 19.58 -5.18 -6.75
CA ILE A 98 18.66 -4.54 -7.68
C ILE A 98 19.10 -4.74 -9.11
N TRP A 99 18.13 -4.79 -10.02
CA TRP A 99 18.39 -4.80 -11.45
C TRP A 99 17.26 -4.11 -12.20
N THR A 100 17.54 -3.58 -13.39
CA THR A 100 16.51 -3.02 -14.28
C THR A 100 15.34 -3.99 -14.42
N CYS A 101 14.13 -3.52 -14.12
CA CYS A 101 12.92 -4.30 -14.18
C CYS A 101 12.65 -4.76 -15.61
N ASP A 102 12.40 -6.05 -15.82
CA ASP A 102 11.99 -6.57 -17.12
C ASP A 102 10.74 -7.45 -16.97
N THR A 103 9.60 -6.91 -17.43
CA THR A 103 8.30 -7.57 -17.34
C THR A 103 8.06 -8.60 -18.43
N SER A 104 8.94 -8.67 -19.44
CA SER A 104 8.83 -9.59 -20.57
C SER A 104 9.43 -10.96 -20.28
N ASN A 105 10.19 -11.06 -19.19
CA ASN A 105 10.90 -12.26 -18.86
C ASN A 105 10.27 -12.99 -17.65
N ARG A 106 9.49 -14.03 -17.95
CA ARG A 106 8.89 -14.92 -16.93
C ARG A 106 9.91 -15.80 -16.18
N ASN A 107 11.19 -15.79 -16.57
CA ASN A 107 12.27 -16.49 -15.86
C ASN A 107 13.17 -15.55 -15.03
N GLN A 108 12.81 -14.26 -14.91
CA GLN A 108 13.53 -13.34 -14.05
C GLN A 108 13.08 -13.42 -12.59
N ASN A 109 14.08 -13.48 -11.74
CA ASN A 109 14.01 -13.76 -10.30
C ASN A 109 13.61 -12.51 -9.49
N GLN A 110 12.70 -11.72 -10.05
CA GLN A 110 12.27 -10.40 -9.54
C GLN A 110 10.82 -10.38 -9.07
N LEU A 111 10.17 -11.55 -9.07
CA LEU A 111 8.77 -11.69 -8.69
C LEU A 111 8.67 -12.23 -7.27
N PHE A 112 8.03 -11.46 -6.40
CA PHE A 112 7.79 -11.82 -5.01
C PHE A 112 6.29 -11.83 -4.73
N THR A 113 5.94 -12.59 -3.70
CA THR A 113 4.63 -12.59 -3.06
C THR A 113 4.82 -11.99 -1.68
N SER A 114 4.21 -10.85 -1.41
CA SER A 114 4.07 -10.37 -0.03
C SER A 114 2.99 -11.20 0.65
N ARG A 115 3.29 -11.77 1.80
CA ARG A 115 2.39 -12.69 2.49
C ARG A 115 1.75 -12.05 3.71
N THR A 116 0.63 -12.60 4.12
CA THR A 116 -0.10 -12.18 5.34
C THR A 116 0.71 -12.32 6.62
N ASP A 117 1.74 -13.16 6.61
CA ASP A 117 2.72 -13.32 7.69
C ASP A 117 3.93 -12.38 7.55
N GLN A 118 3.84 -11.32 6.74
CA GLN A 118 4.88 -10.30 6.54
C GLN A 118 6.18 -10.81 5.90
N THR A 119 6.17 -12.02 5.32
CA THR A 119 7.27 -12.48 4.50
C THR A 119 7.14 -11.98 3.06
N PHE A 120 8.28 -11.75 2.39
CA PHE A 120 8.33 -11.61 0.93
C PHE A 120 8.89 -12.90 0.34
N GLN A 121 8.02 -13.76 -0.16
CA GLN A 121 8.42 -15.02 -0.75
C GLN A 121 8.72 -14.86 -2.24
N TRP A 122 9.87 -15.37 -2.68
CA TRP A 122 10.22 -15.46 -4.08
C TRP A 122 9.32 -16.49 -4.80
N VAL A 123 8.61 -16.01 -5.83
CA VAL A 123 7.56 -16.76 -6.54
C VAL A 123 8.11 -18.07 -7.12
N GLY A 124 7.40 -19.17 -6.87
CA GLY A 124 7.77 -20.51 -7.36
C GLY A 124 8.84 -21.22 -6.52
N THR A 125 9.25 -20.66 -5.39
CA THR A 125 10.24 -21.24 -4.48
C THR A 125 9.76 -21.22 -3.02
N ASP A 126 10.45 -21.90 -2.10
CA ASP A 126 10.23 -21.76 -0.66
C ASP A 126 11.13 -20.69 -0.01
N LYS A 127 11.64 -19.74 -0.80
CA LYS A 127 12.65 -18.78 -0.36
C LYS A 127 12.03 -17.43 -0.05
N CYS A 128 12.41 -16.86 1.08
CA CYS A 128 11.95 -15.57 1.55
C CYS A 128 13.12 -14.58 1.61
N VAL A 129 12.81 -13.29 1.46
CA VAL A 129 13.74 -12.19 1.76
C VAL A 129 14.15 -12.27 3.22
N ASP A 130 15.46 -12.37 3.46
CA ASP A 130 16.06 -12.69 4.75
C ASP A 130 17.21 -11.72 5.07
N LEU A 131 17.21 -11.19 6.28
CA LEU A 131 18.33 -10.42 6.83
C LEU A 131 19.44 -11.38 7.24
N LYS A 132 20.59 -11.28 6.57
CA LYS A 132 21.69 -12.23 6.76
C LYS A 132 22.14 -12.33 8.22
N GLY A 133 21.89 -13.48 8.82
CA GLY A 133 22.25 -13.78 10.20
C GLY A 133 21.50 -12.95 11.25
N GLY A 134 20.43 -12.25 10.87
CA GLY A 134 19.69 -11.34 11.76
C GLY A 134 20.52 -10.16 12.28
N ALA A 135 21.63 -9.85 11.61
CA ALA A 135 22.55 -8.81 12.07
C ALA A 135 22.00 -7.42 11.72
N ILE A 136 21.90 -6.56 12.73
CA ILE A 136 21.39 -5.17 12.61
C ILE A 136 22.48 -4.15 12.32
N THR A 137 23.69 -4.63 12.05
CA THR A 137 24.79 -3.75 11.70
C THR A 137 24.47 -3.09 10.37
N ASP A 138 24.66 -1.78 10.32
CA ASP A 138 24.52 -1.01 9.11
C ASP A 138 25.27 -1.64 7.93
N ASN A 139 24.66 -1.66 6.74
CA ASN A 139 25.13 -2.34 5.53
C ASN A 139 25.13 -3.88 5.59
N THR A 140 24.46 -4.50 6.56
CA THR A 140 24.27 -5.97 6.55
C THR A 140 23.49 -6.38 5.30
N PRO A 141 24.00 -7.31 4.47
CA PRO A 141 23.30 -7.76 3.27
C PRO A 141 21.98 -8.46 3.56
N LEU A 142 21.02 -8.27 2.65
CA LEU A 142 19.88 -9.16 2.53
C LEU A 142 20.24 -10.31 1.58
N GLN A 143 19.59 -11.43 1.81
CA GLN A 143 19.74 -12.66 1.05
C GLN A 143 18.36 -13.31 0.88
N ILE A 144 18.30 -14.36 0.09
CA ILE A 144 17.19 -15.30 0.20
C ILE A 144 17.55 -16.43 1.15
N TRP A 145 16.55 -16.91 1.88
CA TRP A 145 16.68 -18.08 2.75
C TRP A 145 15.36 -18.85 2.78
N THR A 146 15.39 -20.14 3.09
CA THR A 146 14.19 -20.96 3.29
C THR A 146 13.22 -20.25 4.23
N CYS A 147 11.96 -20.07 3.78
CA CYS A 147 10.92 -19.35 4.49
C CYS A 147 10.61 -20.02 5.83
N ASP A 148 10.57 -19.23 6.89
CA ASP A 148 10.04 -19.61 8.20
C ASP A 148 8.80 -18.77 8.52
N HIS A 149 7.64 -19.36 8.19
CA HIS A 149 6.31 -18.78 8.40
C HIS A 149 5.87 -18.78 9.88
N ASN A 150 6.73 -19.19 10.82
CA ASN A 150 6.45 -19.17 12.26
C ASN A 150 6.92 -17.87 12.94
N GLY A 151 7.15 -16.81 12.17
CA GLY A 151 7.49 -15.48 12.69
C GLY A 151 8.98 -15.31 13.00
N ASN A 152 9.87 -15.92 12.21
CA ASN A 152 11.29 -15.63 12.28
C ASN A 152 11.53 -14.14 11.99
N PRO A 153 12.01 -13.34 12.95
CA PRO A 153 12.10 -11.89 12.79
C PRO A 153 12.93 -11.47 11.58
N ASN A 154 13.97 -12.22 11.22
CA ASN A 154 14.87 -11.90 10.11
C ASN A 154 14.20 -11.93 8.72
N GLN A 155 12.98 -12.44 8.62
CA GLN A 155 12.21 -12.56 7.39
C GLN A 155 10.92 -11.73 7.43
N GLN A 156 10.74 -10.90 8.46
CA GLN A 156 9.51 -10.15 8.72
C GLN A 156 9.69 -8.69 8.34
N TRP A 157 9.00 -8.27 7.28
CA TRP A 157 9.15 -6.94 6.70
C TRP A 157 7.83 -6.17 6.76
N GLN A 158 7.89 -4.94 7.25
CA GLN A 158 6.75 -4.02 7.32
C GLN A 158 7.08 -2.73 6.60
N GLY A 159 6.10 -2.09 5.97
CA GLY A 159 6.27 -0.75 5.41
C GLY A 159 6.25 0.34 6.49
N GLU A 160 7.20 1.29 6.44
CA GLU A 160 7.25 2.46 7.33
C GLU A 160 5.94 3.25 7.24
N ARG A 161 5.23 3.36 8.37
CA ARG A 161 4.00 4.15 8.46
C ARG A 161 4.34 5.64 8.43
N ASN A 162 4.12 6.27 7.29
CA ASN A 162 4.21 7.73 7.15
C ASN A 162 3.12 8.45 8.00
N PRO A 163 3.45 9.27 9.02
CA PRO A 163 2.46 10.05 9.78
C PRO A 163 1.83 11.21 9.00
N TYR A 164 2.36 11.56 7.82
CA TYR A 164 1.83 12.56 6.89
C TYR A 164 1.15 11.85 5.73
N GLN A 165 -0.12 11.52 5.97
CA GLN A 165 -0.97 10.69 5.13
C GLN A 165 -1.15 11.25 3.70
N THR A 166 -0.58 10.57 2.71
CA THR A 166 -1.14 10.49 1.36
C THR A 166 -1.61 9.07 1.14
N VAL A 167 -2.83 8.77 1.59
CA VAL A 167 -3.48 7.53 1.20
C VAL A 167 -4.05 7.77 -0.20
N SER A 168 -3.85 6.82 -1.11
CA SER A 168 -4.55 6.74 -2.38
C SER A 168 -5.40 5.47 -2.37
N ALA A 169 -6.60 5.53 -2.90
CA ALA A 169 -7.48 4.38 -2.97
C ALA A 169 -7.26 3.66 -4.31
N HIS A 170 -6.23 2.82 -4.39
CA HIS A 170 -6.15 1.82 -5.45
C HIS A 170 -7.02 0.65 -5.09
N ILE A 171 -8.29 0.82 -5.41
CA ILE A 171 -9.25 -0.21 -5.15
C ILE A 171 -9.37 -1.13 -6.36
N TYR A 172 -8.73 -2.29 -6.23
CA TYR A 172 -9.03 -3.50 -6.98
C TYR A 172 -10.49 -3.90 -6.81
N GLY A 173 -11.35 -3.34 -7.65
CA GLY A 173 -12.76 -3.68 -7.76
C GLY A 173 -12.98 -4.78 -8.80
N GLY A 174 -12.81 -6.03 -8.38
CA GLY A 174 -13.76 -7.08 -8.76
C GLY A 174 -13.47 -7.96 -9.97
N ASP A 175 -12.22 -8.33 -10.25
CA ASP A 175 -12.00 -9.56 -11.01
C ASP A 175 -11.08 -10.55 -10.29
N ASN A 176 -11.48 -11.82 -10.33
CA ASN A 176 -10.55 -12.94 -10.34
C ASN A 176 -10.08 -13.13 -11.78
N SER A 177 -9.58 -12.10 -12.48
CA SER A 177 -9.04 -12.26 -13.84
C SER A 177 -7.54 -12.53 -13.73
N PRO A 178 -7.07 -13.73 -14.07
CA PRO A 178 -5.64 -14.03 -14.07
C PRO A 178 -4.89 -13.32 -15.21
N ASN A 179 -5.58 -12.53 -16.06
CA ASN A 179 -5.10 -12.17 -17.40
C ASN A 179 -5.33 -10.72 -17.86
N ASP A 180 -5.90 -9.82 -17.04
CA ASP A 180 -5.92 -8.37 -17.32
C ASP A 180 -5.11 -7.67 -16.24
N ASN A 181 -3.90 -7.25 -16.59
CA ASN A 181 -2.93 -6.70 -15.66
C ASN A 181 -3.14 -5.19 -15.38
N THR A 182 -4.32 -4.62 -15.68
CA THR A 182 -4.63 -3.21 -15.40
C THR A 182 -5.60 -3.07 -14.22
N PRO A 183 -5.11 -2.67 -13.02
CA PRO A 183 -5.99 -2.46 -11.87
C PRO A 183 -7.07 -1.42 -12.19
N PHE A 184 -8.22 -1.48 -11.53
CA PHE A 184 -9.21 -0.40 -11.52
C PHE A 184 -9.04 0.50 -10.28
N CYS A 185 -9.43 1.77 -10.41
CA CYS A 185 -9.29 2.83 -9.41
C CYS A 185 -10.64 3.54 -9.21
N ILE A 186 -10.96 3.95 -7.99
CA ILE A 186 -12.10 4.86 -7.74
C ILE A 186 -11.65 6.30 -7.96
N VAL A 187 -12.38 7.04 -8.78
CA VAL A 187 -12.14 8.46 -9.03
C VAL A 187 -13.43 9.25 -8.96
N GLY A 188 -13.33 10.54 -8.61
CA GLY A 188 -14.41 11.48 -8.87
C GLY A 188 -14.37 11.97 -10.31
N THR A 189 -15.51 12.13 -10.97
CA THR A 189 -15.55 12.58 -12.39
C THR A 189 -15.14 14.04 -12.57
N SER A 190 -15.15 14.85 -11.50
CA SER A 190 -14.69 16.25 -11.48
C SER A 190 -14.51 16.75 -10.04
N ASN A 191 -14.07 18.00 -9.89
CA ASN A 191 -13.93 18.71 -8.61
C ASN A 191 -15.21 19.42 -8.13
N SER A 192 -16.36 19.18 -8.74
CA SER A 192 -17.63 19.82 -8.35
C SER A 192 -18.34 19.07 -7.22
N ASN A 193 -19.09 19.78 -6.38
CA ASN A 193 -20.01 19.13 -5.46
C ASN A 193 -21.08 18.37 -6.26
N GLY A 194 -21.31 17.11 -5.90
CA GLY A 194 -22.19 16.21 -6.64
C GLY A 194 -21.53 15.48 -7.80
N ALA A 195 -20.21 15.61 -7.99
CA ALA A 195 -19.50 14.81 -8.99
C ALA A 195 -19.65 13.32 -8.66
N SER A 196 -19.87 12.50 -9.69
CA SER A 196 -20.04 11.06 -9.53
C SER A 196 -18.73 10.41 -9.11
N VAL A 197 -18.85 9.36 -8.30
CA VAL A 197 -17.72 8.50 -7.92
C VAL A 197 -17.80 7.22 -8.75
N VAL A 198 -16.77 6.98 -9.57
CA VAL A 198 -16.77 5.93 -10.61
C VAL A 198 -15.50 5.10 -10.60
N LEU A 199 -15.57 3.93 -11.21
CA LEU A 199 -14.44 3.07 -11.54
C LEU A 199 -13.73 3.54 -12.83
N THR A 200 -12.41 3.48 -12.87
CA THR A 200 -11.61 3.66 -14.10
C THR A 200 -10.35 2.80 -14.08
N SER A 201 -9.81 2.41 -15.23
CA SER A 201 -8.50 1.76 -15.32
C SER A 201 -7.45 2.65 -14.66
N CYS A 202 -6.65 2.08 -13.75
CA CYS A 202 -5.50 2.72 -13.13
C CYS A 202 -4.39 2.82 -14.18
N GLY A 203 -4.18 4.01 -14.72
CA GLY A 203 -3.06 4.35 -15.58
C GLY A 203 -2.62 5.76 -15.24
N LEU A 204 -1.30 5.95 -15.14
CA LEU A 204 -0.57 7.20 -14.84
C LEU A 204 -1.44 8.45 -14.92
N ASP A 205 -1.48 9.27 -13.86
CA ASP A 205 -2.39 10.42 -13.64
C ASP A 205 -2.80 11.20 -14.90
N SER A 206 -1.92 11.34 -15.89
CA SER A 206 -2.21 11.94 -17.20
C SER A 206 -3.40 11.33 -17.95
N GLN A 207 -3.63 10.01 -17.90
CA GLN A 207 -4.77 9.37 -18.56
C GLN A 207 -6.08 9.60 -17.78
N ILE A 208 -6.01 9.56 -16.45
CA ILE A 208 -7.17 9.85 -15.58
C ILE A 208 -7.60 11.30 -15.75
N GLN A 209 -6.66 12.25 -15.80
CA GLN A 209 -6.97 13.66 -16.05
C GLN A 209 -7.55 13.91 -17.45
N ALA A 210 -7.16 13.11 -18.45
CA ALA A 210 -7.73 13.20 -19.79
C ALA A 210 -9.16 12.65 -19.87
N ALA A 211 -9.44 11.53 -19.20
CA ALA A 211 -10.77 10.93 -19.16
C ALA A 211 -11.74 11.70 -18.23
N PHE A 212 -11.22 12.29 -17.15
CA PHE A 212 -11.98 13.00 -16.14
C PHE A 212 -11.26 14.31 -15.75
N PRO A 213 -11.49 15.42 -16.48
CA PRO A 213 -10.84 16.68 -16.22
C PRO A 213 -11.14 17.21 -14.80
N GLY A 214 -10.10 17.35 -13.98
CA GLY A 214 -10.25 17.76 -12.58
C GLY A 214 -10.71 16.64 -11.66
N ALA A 215 -10.52 15.38 -12.05
CA ALA A 215 -10.66 14.24 -11.15
C ALA A 215 -9.59 14.26 -10.07
N ASN A 216 -9.98 13.75 -8.91
CA ASN A 216 -9.04 13.42 -7.87
C ASN A 216 -8.83 11.90 -7.87
N SER A 217 -7.67 11.48 -8.35
CA SER A 217 -7.23 10.06 -8.40
C SER A 217 -6.75 9.54 -7.04
N THR A 218 -6.59 10.43 -6.07
CA THR A 218 -5.93 10.20 -4.79
C THR A 218 -6.89 10.53 -3.66
N TRP A 219 -7.03 9.58 -2.73
CA TRP A 219 -8.03 9.61 -1.66
C TRP A 219 -7.43 9.18 -0.33
N GLY A 220 -7.29 10.13 0.60
CA GLY A 220 -6.98 9.92 2.00
C GLY A 220 -8.03 9.02 2.66
N ALA A 221 -7.83 7.72 2.80
CA ALA A 221 -8.75 6.80 3.49
C ALA A 221 -8.22 6.39 4.88
N PRO A 222 -9.10 6.15 5.87
CA PRO A 222 -8.65 5.71 7.18
C PRO A 222 -8.13 4.25 7.14
N VAL A 223 -6.92 4.03 7.66
CA VAL A 223 -6.26 2.71 7.71
C VAL A 223 -6.96 1.83 8.74
N ALA A 224 -7.36 0.59 8.42
CA ALA A 224 -8.12 -0.23 9.38
C ALA A 224 -7.37 -0.44 10.72
N PRO A 225 -8.06 -0.39 11.88
CA PRO A 225 -9.48 -0.09 12.09
C PRO A 225 -9.66 1.40 12.42
N LEU A 226 -9.32 2.30 11.51
CA LEU A 226 -9.59 3.73 11.67
C LEU A 226 -10.88 4.08 10.94
N SER A 227 -11.61 5.02 11.54
CA SER A 227 -12.73 5.73 10.94
C SER A 227 -12.28 7.13 10.56
N GLY A 228 -12.77 7.66 9.46
CA GLY A 228 -12.32 8.95 8.95
C GLY A 228 -12.98 9.34 7.63
N THR A 229 -12.71 10.57 7.19
CA THR A 229 -13.10 11.02 5.86
C THR A 229 -12.26 10.34 4.80
N ILE A 230 -12.88 9.97 3.68
CA ILE A 230 -12.17 9.56 2.47
C ILE A 230 -12.01 10.81 1.58
N SER A 231 -10.85 11.48 1.61
CA SER A 231 -10.71 12.85 1.08
C SER A 231 -9.67 12.99 -0.03
N THR A 232 -9.93 13.87 -0.98
CA THR A 232 -9.05 14.19 -2.10
C THR A 232 -8.24 15.48 -1.87
N PHE A 233 -7.21 15.72 -2.69
CA PHE A 233 -6.33 16.89 -2.57
C PHE A 233 -7.03 18.27 -2.72
N ASN A 234 -8.26 18.33 -3.25
CA ASN A 234 -9.00 19.57 -3.46
C ASN A 234 -10.09 19.83 -2.42
N ASN A 235 -9.91 19.33 -1.19
CA ASN A 235 -10.89 19.46 -0.10
C ASN A 235 -12.27 18.86 -0.48
N LYS A 236 -12.26 17.77 -1.26
CA LYS A 236 -13.45 16.97 -1.54
C LYS A 236 -13.39 15.68 -0.77
N CYS A 237 -14.53 15.21 -0.32
CA CYS A 237 -14.69 13.99 0.45
C CYS A 237 -15.72 13.10 -0.23
N LEU A 238 -15.55 11.80 -0.09
CA LEU A 238 -16.57 10.82 -0.40
C LEU A 238 -17.78 11.13 0.48
N ASP A 239 -18.95 11.19 -0.12
CA ASP A 239 -20.15 11.66 0.53
C ASP A 239 -21.34 10.79 0.14
N VAL A 240 -22.15 10.46 1.15
CA VAL A 240 -23.45 9.82 0.96
C VAL A 240 -24.49 10.92 0.69
N PRO A 241 -25.04 11.04 -0.53
CA PRO A 241 -25.95 12.13 -0.86
C PRO A 241 -27.15 12.18 0.08
N ASN A 242 -27.32 13.35 0.72
CA ASN A 242 -28.41 13.64 1.66
C ASN A 242 -28.48 12.66 2.85
N GLY A 243 -27.42 11.89 3.14
CA GLY A 243 -27.42 10.87 4.20
C GLY A 243 -28.42 9.73 3.98
N SER A 244 -28.76 9.45 2.72
CA SER A 244 -29.73 8.39 2.40
C SER A 244 -29.19 7.00 2.71
N LYS A 245 -29.95 6.21 3.48
CA LYS A 245 -29.65 4.81 3.83
C LYS A 245 -30.24 3.79 2.85
N ALA A 246 -30.80 4.22 1.71
CA ALA A 246 -31.36 3.29 0.74
C ALA A 246 -30.24 2.53 0.01
N ASN A 247 -30.47 1.24 -0.28
CA ASN A 247 -29.57 0.49 -1.16
C ASN A 247 -29.62 1.06 -2.58
N GLY A 248 -28.47 1.11 -3.23
CA GLY A 248 -28.33 1.64 -4.59
C GLY A 248 -28.11 3.16 -4.66
N VAL A 249 -28.03 3.85 -3.51
CA VAL A 249 -27.62 5.26 -3.46
C VAL A 249 -26.23 5.40 -4.05
N LYS A 250 -26.10 6.19 -5.12
CA LYS A 250 -24.81 6.46 -5.77
C LYS A 250 -24.01 7.44 -4.93
N LEU A 251 -22.74 7.12 -4.68
CA LEU A 251 -21.86 8.00 -3.92
C LEU A 251 -21.40 9.18 -4.77
N GLN A 252 -21.07 10.28 -4.09
CA GLN A 252 -20.64 11.51 -4.74
C GLN A 252 -19.39 12.09 -4.07
N LEU A 253 -18.77 13.05 -4.74
CA LEU A 253 -17.86 14.00 -4.11
C LEU A 253 -18.62 15.19 -3.56
N TRP A 254 -18.21 15.63 -2.38
CA TRP A 254 -18.70 16.86 -1.77
C TRP A 254 -17.59 17.59 -1.04
N THR A 255 -17.71 18.91 -0.85
CA THR A 255 -16.76 19.66 0.00
C THR A 255 -16.66 18.98 1.37
N CYS A 256 -15.43 18.70 1.81
CA CYS A 256 -15.21 18.13 3.13
C CYS A 256 -15.73 19.10 4.20
N ALA A 257 -16.50 18.58 5.15
CA ALA A 257 -17.04 19.35 6.26
C ALA A 257 -16.78 18.63 7.57
N ALA A 258 -16.16 19.33 8.53
CA ALA A 258 -15.91 18.78 9.86
C ALA A 258 -17.24 18.33 10.49
N SER A 259 -17.24 17.15 11.11
CA SER A 259 -18.42 16.53 11.74
C SER A 259 -19.57 16.13 10.80
N ASN A 260 -19.39 16.19 9.47
CA ASN A 260 -20.39 15.65 8.55
C ASN A 260 -20.35 14.11 8.56
N THR A 261 -21.32 13.49 9.22
CA THR A 261 -21.41 12.03 9.33
C THR A 261 -21.61 11.35 7.99
N ASN A 262 -22.11 12.02 6.96
CA ASN A 262 -22.27 11.47 5.61
C ASN A 262 -20.93 11.25 4.89
N GLN A 263 -19.83 11.75 5.47
CA GLN A 263 -18.48 11.66 4.91
C GLN A 263 -17.57 10.75 5.74
N MET A 264 -18.10 10.06 6.76
CA MET A 264 -17.32 9.27 7.70
C MET A 264 -17.38 7.78 7.36
N PHE A 265 -16.26 7.19 6.98
CA PHE A 265 -16.17 5.78 6.62
C PHE A 265 -15.23 5.02 7.54
N THR A 266 -15.55 3.76 7.81
CA THR A 266 -14.75 2.84 8.62
C THR A 266 -14.28 1.71 7.74
N ASN A 267 -12.98 1.47 7.74
CA ASN A 267 -12.39 0.39 6.98
C ASN A 267 -12.35 -0.90 7.81
N HIS A 268 -13.17 -1.88 7.44
CA HIS A 268 -13.15 -3.23 8.01
C HIS A 268 -12.23 -4.17 7.22
N ARG A 269 -10.98 -3.74 7.03
CA ARG A 269 -9.92 -4.43 6.26
C ARG A 269 -10.33 -4.71 4.81
N GLY A 270 -10.81 -3.71 4.09
CA GLY A 270 -11.20 -3.79 2.68
C GLY A 270 -12.72 -3.72 2.46
N GLN A 271 -13.53 -4.02 3.48
CA GLN A 271 -14.94 -3.68 3.44
C GLN A 271 -15.13 -2.29 4.05
N ILE A 272 -15.45 -1.29 3.21
CA ILE A 272 -15.53 0.12 3.64
C ILE A 272 -16.98 0.43 4.01
N GLU A 273 -17.24 0.54 5.30
CA GLU A 273 -18.57 0.84 5.84
C GLU A 273 -18.75 2.36 5.99
N TRP A 274 -19.90 2.89 5.61
CA TRP A 274 -20.37 4.17 6.11
C TRP A 274 -20.59 4.05 7.63
N THR A 275 -19.74 4.72 8.40
CA THR A 275 -19.46 4.41 9.82
C THR A 275 -20.71 4.20 10.66
N GLY A 276 -20.87 2.98 11.18
CA GLY A 276 -21.93 2.63 12.13
C GLY A 276 -23.32 2.53 11.52
N THR A 277 -23.42 2.38 10.19
CA THR A 277 -24.72 2.30 9.49
C THR A 277 -25.02 0.93 8.93
N GLY A 278 -24.04 0.02 8.86
CA GLY A 278 -24.16 -1.28 8.20
C GLY A 278 -24.27 -1.18 6.67
N LYS A 279 -23.96 -0.02 6.09
CA LYS A 279 -23.90 0.19 4.64
C LYS A 279 -22.47 0.26 4.18
N CYS A 280 -22.14 -0.46 3.12
CA CYS A 280 -20.80 -0.56 2.57
C CYS A 280 -20.72 0.06 1.17
N LEU A 281 -19.54 0.57 0.83
CA LEU A 281 -19.20 0.83 -0.57
C LEU A 281 -19.38 -0.45 -1.37
N ASP A 282 -20.04 -0.32 -2.52
CA ASP A 282 -20.46 -1.42 -3.37
C ASP A 282 -20.23 -1.04 -4.85
N LEU A 283 -19.57 -1.94 -5.58
CA LEU A 283 -19.40 -1.87 -7.02
C LEU A 283 -20.74 -2.25 -7.64
N THR A 284 -21.37 -1.27 -8.27
CA THR A 284 -22.74 -1.41 -8.80
C THR A 284 -22.86 -2.65 -9.67
N ASN A 285 -23.73 -3.59 -9.24
CA ASN A 285 -24.00 -4.85 -9.92
C ASN A 285 -22.76 -5.74 -10.15
N GLY A 286 -21.63 -5.47 -9.48
CA GLY A 286 -20.36 -6.17 -9.69
C GLY A 286 -19.74 -5.93 -11.07
N VAL A 287 -20.08 -4.84 -11.75
CA VAL A 287 -19.59 -4.55 -13.12
C VAL A 287 -18.24 -3.85 -13.07
N SER A 288 -17.18 -4.52 -13.51
CA SER A 288 -15.83 -3.95 -13.60
C SER A 288 -15.59 -3.30 -14.96
N ALA A 289 -16.14 -2.09 -15.16
CA ALA A 289 -15.97 -1.30 -16.37
C ALA A 289 -15.77 0.18 -16.07
N ASN A 290 -15.00 0.88 -16.92
CA ASN A 290 -14.79 2.33 -16.81
C ASN A 290 -16.13 3.09 -16.79
N GLY A 291 -16.27 4.01 -15.84
CA GLY A 291 -17.48 4.79 -15.61
C GLY A 291 -18.52 4.11 -14.73
N THR A 292 -18.31 2.87 -14.28
CA THR A 292 -19.24 2.21 -13.35
C THR A 292 -19.28 2.98 -12.03
N GLN A 293 -20.45 3.48 -11.65
CA GLN A 293 -20.61 4.24 -10.41
C GLN A 293 -20.50 3.35 -9.17
N ILE A 294 -19.98 3.93 -8.10
CA ILE A 294 -19.94 3.30 -6.78
C ILE A 294 -21.22 3.65 -6.04
N GLN A 295 -21.78 2.68 -5.34
CA GLN A 295 -23.02 2.84 -4.59
C GLN A 295 -22.84 2.42 -3.12
N LEU A 296 -23.87 2.70 -2.32
CA LEU A 296 -24.06 2.03 -1.04
C LEU A 296 -24.94 0.80 -1.19
N TRP A 297 -24.58 -0.23 -0.45
CA TRP A 297 -25.40 -1.42 -0.26
C TRP A 297 -25.28 -1.94 1.17
N ASP A 298 -26.17 -2.84 1.58
CA ASP A 298 -25.99 -3.58 2.84
C ASP A 298 -24.64 -4.31 2.83
N CYS A 299 -23.88 -4.19 3.92
CA CYS A 299 -22.60 -4.87 4.06
C CYS A 299 -22.78 -6.39 4.02
N ASP A 300 -22.03 -7.07 3.14
CA ASP A 300 -21.96 -8.52 3.08
C ASP A 300 -21.07 -9.06 4.23
N ALA A 301 -21.72 -9.62 5.26
CA ALA A 301 -21.03 -10.21 6.40
C ALA A 301 -20.23 -11.47 6.04
N SER A 302 -20.61 -12.22 4.99
CA SER A 302 -19.87 -13.42 4.57
C SER A 302 -18.63 -13.10 3.75
N LYS A 303 -18.46 -11.86 3.27
CA LYS A 303 -17.33 -11.42 2.41
C LYS A 303 -17.12 -12.32 1.20
N THR A 304 -18.19 -12.95 0.74
CA THR A 304 -18.21 -13.83 -0.42
C THR A 304 -18.42 -13.04 -1.71
N ASN A 305 -19.00 -11.85 -1.59
CA ASN A 305 -19.21 -10.94 -2.70
C ASN A 305 -18.02 -9.97 -2.83
N PHE A 306 -17.27 -10.11 -3.91
CA PHE A 306 -16.10 -9.28 -4.21
C PHE A 306 -16.47 -7.83 -4.52
N ASN A 307 -17.73 -7.54 -4.84
CA ASN A 307 -18.16 -6.19 -5.21
C ASN A 307 -18.18 -5.21 -4.02
N GLN A 308 -17.87 -5.67 -2.80
CA GLN A 308 -17.68 -4.83 -1.60
C GLN A 308 -16.31 -5.02 -0.95
N ASP A 309 -15.38 -5.73 -1.61
CA ASP A 309 -14.00 -5.87 -1.14
C ASP A 309 -13.13 -4.88 -1.91
N TRP A 310 -12.53 -3.96 -1.16
CA TRP A 310 -11.82 -2.81 -1.67
C TRP A 310 -10.37 -2.88 -1.25
N ALA A 311 -9.45 -2.84 -2.21
CA ALA A 311 -8.06 -2.68 -1.85
C ALA A 311 -7.74 -1.24 -1.42
N ILE A 312 -7.03 -1.09 -0.32
CA ILE A 312 -6.38 0.19 0.00
C ILE A 312 -4.89 -0.09 -0.11
N SER A 313 -4.29 0.32 -1.21
CA SER A 313 -2.84 0.34 -1.31
C SER A 313 -2.34 1.77 -1.26
N GLU A 314 -1.30 1.99 -0.48
CA GLU A 314 -0.48 3.18 -0.58
C GLU A 314 0.11 3.18 -1.99
N ILE A 315 -0.39 4.04 -2.87
CA ILE A 315 0.26 4.28 -4.14
C ILE A 315 0.89 5.65 -4.07
N PHE A 316 2.13 5.60 -4.52
CA PHE A 316 3.20 6.54 -4.38
C PHE A 316 3.42 7.25 -5.71
#